data_AF-A0A7M3XNY4-F1
#
_entry.id   AF-A0A7M3XNY4-F1
#
_cell.length_a   1.000
_cell.length_b   1.000
_cell.length_c   1.000
_cell.angle_alpha   90.00
_cell.angle_beta   90.00
_cell.angle_gamma   90.00
#
_symmetry.space_group_name_H-M   'P 1'
#
loop_
_entity.id
_entity.type
_entity.pdbx_description
1 polymer ?
#
loop_
_entity_poly.entity_id
_entity_poly.type
_entity_poly.pdbx_seq_one_letter_code
_entity_poly.pdbx_strand_id
1 'polypeptide(L)' 'GIVRTRPIKGTRKRGGSAEEDQNLREEMISSEKEISEHLMLVDLERHDLSKVCKPGTVHWSGWRIEALS' A
#
# COMPACT_ATOMS: atom_id res chain seq x y z
N GLY A 1 10.49 15.81 15.14
CA GLY A 1 10.95 14.83 14.13
C GLY A 1 9.84 14.56 13.13
N ILE A 2 10.09 13.70 12.15
CA ILE A 2 9.09 13.23 11.18
C ILE A 2 8.91 11.73 11.41
N VAL A 3 7.66 11.28 11.50
CA VAL A 3 7.31 9.86 11.54
C VAL A 3 6.70 9.45 10.20
N ARG A 4 6.97 8.22 9.77
CA ARG A 4 6.42 7.65 8.54
C ARG A 4 6.09 6.18 8.78
N THR A 5 5.08 5.71 8.09
CA THR A 5 4.64 4.31 8.05
C THR A 5 4.35 3.92 6.60
N ARG A 6 4.36 2.63 6.32
CA ARG A 6 4.15 2.05 4.98
C ARG A 6 3.34 0.76 5.14
N PRO A 7 2.01 0.82 5.16
CA PRO A 7 1.18 -0.37 5.24
C PRO A 7 1.38 -1.19 3.97
N ILE A 8 1.45 -2.52 4.11
CA ILE A 8 1.62 -3.45 2.97
C ILE A 8 0.40 -4.36 2.91
N LYS A 9 -0.20 -4.42 1.73
CA LYS A 9 -1.26 -5.38 1.41
C LYS A 9 -1.29 -5.62 -0.10
N GLY A 10 -1.73 -6.81 -0.50
CA GLY A 10 -1.53 -7.34 -1.84
C GLY A 10 -0.12 -7.91 -1.98
N THR A 11 -0.02 -9.18 -2.32
CA THR A 11 1.25 -9.80 -2.68
C THR A 11 1.01 -10.79 -3.82
N ARG A 12 1.93 -10.80 -4.76
CA ARG A 12 2.02 -11.79 -5.82
C ARG A 12 3.45 -12.28 -5.91
N LYS A 13 3.63 -13.54 -6.33
CA LYS A 13 4.95 -14.06 -6.73
C LYS A 13 5.51 -13.20 -7.87
N ARG A 14 6.82 -13.22 -8.08
CA ARG A 14 7.41 -12.70 -9.32
C ARG A 14 7.03 -13.60 -10.49
N GLY A 15 6.80 -13.01 -11.66
CA GLY A 15 6.60 -13.75 -12.90
C GLY A 15 7.89 -14.41 -13.37
N GLY A 16 7.78 -15.54 -14.07
CA GLY A 16 8.91 -16.19 -14.75
C GLY A 16 9.34 -15.46 -16.03
N SER A 17 8.50 -14.54 -16.53
CA SER A 17 8.77 -13.65 -17.65
C SER A 17 8.33 -12.22 -17.33
N ALA A 18 8.79 -11.24 -18.10
CA ALA A 18 8.35 -9.85 -17.97
C ALA A 18 6.83 -9.69 -18.18
N GLU A 19 6.26 -10.46 -19.10
CA GLU A 19 4.82 -10.47 -19.37
C GLU A 19 4.03 -11.07 -18.20
N GLU A 20 4.47 -12.21 -17.64
CA GLU A 20 3.82 -12.80 -16.47
C GLU A 20 3.91 -11.85 -15.26
N ASP A 21 5.05 -11.19 -15.05
CA ASP A 21 5.21 -10.23 -13.94
C ASP A 21 4.27 -9.03 -14.11
N GLN A 22 4.08 -8.54 -15.34
CA GLN A 22 3.15 -7.45 -15.63
C GLN A 22 1.69 -7.88 -15.40
N ASN A 23 1.30 -9.06 -15.88
CA ASN A 23 -0.04 -9.60 -15.68
C ASN A 23 -0.36 -9.79 -14.19
N LEU A 24 0.59 -10.29 -13.39
CA LEU A 24 0.43 -10.44 -11.94
C LEU A 24 0.30 -9.09 -11.24
N ARG A 25 1.01 -8.05 -11.70
CA ARG A 25 0.84 -6.67 -11.20
C ARG A 25 -0.56 -6.15 -11.49
N GLU A 26 -1.01 -6.29 -12.74
CA GLU A 26 -2.32 -5.82 -13.21
C GLU A 26 -3.47 -6.52 -12.47
N GLU A 27 -3.38 -7.84 -12.31
CA GLU A 27 -4.34 -8.63 -11.55
C GLU A 27 -4.44 -8.11 -10.10
N MET A 28 -3.31 -7.88 -9.44
CA MET A 28 -3.28 -7.39 -8.06
C MET A 28 -3.91 -5.99 -7.92
N ILE A 29 -3.63 -5.07 -8.84
CA ILE A 29 -4.20 -3.71 -8.79
C ILE A 29 -5.67 -3.65 -9.25
N SER A 30 -6.15 -4.66 -9.97
CA SER A 30 -7.57 -4.75 -10.35
C SER A 30 -8.45 -5.34 -9.24
N SER A 31 -7.86 -5.90 -8.18
CA SER A 31 -8.60 -6.55 -7.11
C SER A 31 -9.21 -5.50 -6.15
N GLU A 32 -10.51 -5.27 -6.29
CA GLU A 32 -11.28 -4.40 -5.38
C GLU A 32 -11.13 -4.82 -3.91
N LYS A 33 -11.05 -6.14 -3.66
CA LYS A 33 -10.80 -6.69 -2.32
C LYS A 33 -9.44 -6.24 -1.77
N GLU A 34 -8.37 -6.42 -2.54
CA GLU A 34 -7.01 -6.06 -2.09
C GLU A 34 -6.90 -4.54 -1.87
N ILE A 35 -7.49 -3.74 -2.76
CA ILE A 35 -7.54 -2.28 -2.61
C ILE A 35 -8.30 -1.90 -1.33
N SER A 36 -9.46 -2.49 -1.08
CA SER A 36 -10.28 -2.20 0.10
C SER A 36 -9.55 -2.57 1.39
N GLU A 37 -8.89 -3.74 1.42
CA GLU A 37 -8.08 -4.18 2.56
C GLU A 37 -6.86 -3.27 2.78
N HIS A 38 -6.21 -2.78 1.71
CA HIS A 38 -5.11 -1.83 1.81
C HIS A 38 -5.56 -0.46 2.37
N LEU A 39 -6.67 0.09 1.86
CA LEU A 39 -7.20 1.38 2.31
C LEU A 39 -7.60 1.34 3.79
N MET A 40 -8.18 0.23 4.26
CA MET A 40 -8.47 0.02 5.66
C MET A 40 -7.21 0.13 6.54
N LEU A 41 -6.07 -0.43 6.10
CA LEU A 41 -4.80 -0.30 6.82
C LEU A 41 -4.29 1.15 6.82
N VAL A 42 -4.40 1.85 5.69
CA VAL A 42 -4.03 3.28 5.60
C VAL A 42 -4.84 4.10 6.61
N ASP A 43 -6.15 3.85 6.70
CA ASP A 43 -7.02 4.58 7.63
C ASP A 43 -6.69 4.26 9.09
N LEU A 44 -6.40 3.00 9.42
CA LEU A 44 -5.96 2.59 10.75
C LEU A 44 -4.66 3.31 11.16
N GLU A 45 -3.67 3.32 10.27
CA GLU A 45 -2.39 3.97 10.51
C GLU A 45 -2.51 5.50 10.62
N ARG A 46 -3.37 6.12 9.80
CA ARG A 46 -3.68 7.56 9.91
C ARG A 46 -4.31 7.88 11.26
N HIS A 47 -5.23 7.04 11.73
CA HIS A 47 -5.84 7.18 13.04
C HIS A 47 -4.78 7.07 14.14
N ASP A 48 -3.88 6.10 14.09
CA ASP A 48 -2.83 5.95 15.10
C ASP A 48 -1.82 7.11 15.09
N LEU A 49 -1.40 7.57 13.90
CA LEU A 49 -0.55 8.75 13.78
C LEU A 49 -1.23 10.02 14.29
N SER A 50 -2.55 10.15 14.13
CA SER A 50 -3.30 11.34 14.58
C SER A 50 -3.25 11.53 16.11
N LYS A 51 -3.04 10.44 16.88
CA LYS A 51 -2.92 10.49 18.34
C LYS A 51 -1.61 11.11 18.82
N VAL A 52 -0.57 11.09 17.99
CA VAL A 52 0.81 11.50 18.37
C VAL A 52 1.38 12.62 17.51
N CYS A 53 0.75 12.92 16.36
CA CYS A 53 1.15 13.99 15.46
C CYS A 53 0.38 15.28 15.71
N LYS A 54 0.90 16.41 15.22
CA LYS A 54 0.18 17.69 15.26
C LYS A 54 -1.08 17.60 14.38
N PRO A 55 -2.22 18.17 14.81
CA PRO A 55 -3.42 18.22 13.98
C PRO A 55 -3.13 18.84 12.61
N GLY A 56 -3.69 18.23 11.55
CA GLY A 56 -3.53 18.69 10.17
C GLY A 56 -2.20 18.33 9.50
N THR A 57 -1.26 17.66 10.18
CA THR A 57 0.05 17.31 9.60
C THR A 57 0.17 15.85 9.13
N VAL A 58 -0.88 15.04 9.26
CA VAL A 58 -0.90 13.65 8.79
C VAL A 58 -1.43 13.62 7.36
N HIS A 59 -0.60 13.16 6.42
CA HIS A 59 -0.90 13.14 4.99
C HIS A 59 -0.63 11.77 4.38
N TRP A 60 -1.45 11.39 3.40
CA TRP A 60 -1.25 10.20 2.57
C TRP A 60 -0.90 10.62 1.15
N SER A 61 0.19 10.06 0.60
CA SER A 61 0.73 10.43 -0.72
C SER A 61 0.38 9.44 -1.83
N GLY A 62 -0.48 8.47 -1.57
CA GLY A 62 -0.85 7.40 -2.51
C GLY A 62 -0.16 6.07 -2.24
N TRP A 63 -0.32 5.15 -3.19
CA TRP A 63 0.12 3.75 -3.12
C TRP A 63 1.06 3.43 -4.30
N ARG A 64 1.85 2.36 -4.15
CA ARG A 64 2.79 1.88 -5.16
C ARG A 64 2.93 0.37 -5.09
N ILE A 65 3.29 -0.25 -6.22
CA ILE A 65 3.72 -1.65 -6.24
C ILE A 65 5.23 -1.72 -6.03
N GLU A 66 5.68 -2.54 -5.09
CA GLU A 66 7.10 -2.80 -4.87
C GLU A 66 7.49 -4.15 -5.49
N ALA A 67 8.46 -4.11 -6.41
CA ALA A 67 9.06 -5.30 -7.00
C ALA A 67 10.27 -5.71 -6.17
N LEU A 68 10.12 -6.70 -5.30
CA LEU A 68 11.25 -7.26 -4.56
C LEU A 68 11.98 -8.29 -5.45
N SER A 69 13.30 -8.20 -5.48
CA SER A 69 14.21 -9.07 -6.23
C SER A 69 14.59 -10.30 -5.43
#